data_AF-A0A2Z6SDR2-F1
#
_entry.id   AF-A0A2Z6SDR2-F1
#
_cell.length_a   1.000
_cell.length_b   1.000
_cell.length_c   1.000
_cell.angle_alpha   90.00
_cell.angle_beta   90.00
_cell.angle_gamma   90.00
#
_symmetry.space_group_name_H-M   'P 1'
#
loop_
_entity.id
_entity.type
_entity.pdbx_description
1 polymer ?
#
loop_
_entity_poly.entity_id
_entity_poly.type
_entity_poly.pdbx_seq_one_letter_code
_entity_poly.pdbx_strand_id
1 'polypeptide(L)'
;MDKFNKVKVDHCCFCVPLRIGAFIVAAWIFIWNFYLGILYLLTAGFTDFGSIYTRVVGVLYLFVALIAFYGAHGIYNEIPDRVGLFAKFFLYSIIFSVIMSILSVVSLSIAAANDKGNCERANPNNTQVCNYKFPFVSWFINFIIGLIIEVYLYIVIRSYKRELSARVSDV
;
A
#
# COMPACT_ATOMS: atom_id res chain seq x y z
N MET A 1 40.39 0.33 -0.51
CA MET A 1 39.72 -0.73 -1.29
C MET A 1 38.58 -1.20 -0.40
N ASP A 2 37.30 -0.91 -0.63
CA ASP A 2 36.60 -0.73 -1.90
C ASP A 2 35.72 0.52 -1.94
N LYS A 3 35.87 1.25 -3.06
CA LYS A 3 34.94 2.23 -3.57
C LYS A 3 33.64 1.50 -3.91
N PHE A 4 32.71 1.39 -2.96
CA PHE A 4 31.31 1.31 -3.36
C PHE A 4 30.98 2.65 -3.99
N ASN A 5 31.06 2.69 -5.33
CA ASN A 5 30.51 3.76 -6.15
C ASN A 5 29.11 4.08 -5.59
N LYS A 6 29.00 5.16 -4.83
CA LYS A 6 27.73 5.82 -4.53
C LYS A 6 27.20 6.22 -5.90
N VAL A 7 26.38 5.36 -6.51
CA VAL A 7 25.60 5.72 -7.68
C VAL A 7 24.72 6.88 -7.23
N LYS A 8 25.13 8.11 -7.57
CA LYS A 8 24.33 9.31 -7.44
C LYS A 8 23.17 9.14 -8.41
N VAL A 9 22.03 8.72 -7.88
CA VAL A 9 20.78 8.67 -8.64
C VAL A 9 20.20 10.08 -8.58
N ASP A 10 20.68 10.95 -9.46
CA ASP A 10 20.27 12.37 -9.48
C ASP A 10 18.86 12.57 -10.10
N HIS A 11 18.26 11.52 -10.65
CA HIS A 11 16.98 11.54 -11.36
C HIS A 11 16.14 10.29 -11.04
N CYS A 12 14.83 10.43 -10.85
CA CYS A 12 13.87 9.31 -10.91
C CYS A 12 12.97 9.50 -12.13
N CYS A 13 12.66 8.42 -12.86
CA CYS A 13 11.72 8.37 -13.99
C CYS A 13 11.78 9.55 -14.99
N PHE A 14 12.18 9.32 -16.24
CA PHE A 14 12.08 10.31 -17.33
C PHE A 14 12.73 11.67 -17.04
N CYS A 15 13.94 11.69 -16.46
CA CYS A 15 14.70 12.93 -16.18
C CYS A 15 13.97 13.91 -15.23
N VAL A 16 12.99 13.45 -14.44
CA VAL A 16 12.32 14.30 -13.45
C VAL A 16 13.21 14.46 -12.21
N PRO A 17 13.37 15.68 -11.68
CA PRO A 17 14.08 15.92 -10.42
C PRO A 17 13.53 15.04 -9.30
N LEU A 18 14.43 14.41 -8.53
CA LEU A 18 14.09 13.46 -7.47
C LEU A 18 13.11 14.05 -6.44
N ARG A 19 13.19 15.37 -6.19
CA ARG A 19 12.26 16.14 -5.36
C ARG A 19 10.83 16.15 -5.91
N ILE A 20 10.67 16.40 -7.20
CA ILE A 20 9.36 16.42 -7.88
C ILE A 20 8.76 15.01 -7.89
N GLY A 21 9.59 14.00 -8.19
CA GLY A 21 9.18 12.60 -8.12
C GLY A 21 8.66 12.23 -6.73
N ALA A 22 9.45 12.48 -5.68
CA ALA A 22 9.04 12.20 -4.30
C ALA A 22 7.76 12.96 -3.89
N PHE A 23 7.58 14.19 -4.35
CA PHE A 23 6.38 14.97 -4.08
C PHE A 23 5.13 14.39 -4.76
N ILE A 24 5.25 14.00 -6.03
CA ILE A 24 4.16 13.31 -6.76
C ILE A 24 3.78 12.02 -6.04
N VAL A 25 4.77 11.23 -5.60
CA VAL A 25 4.53 10.02 -4.83
C VAL A 25 3.79 10.32 -3.52
N ALA A 26 4.23 11.32 -2.75
CA ALA A 26 3.57 11.69 -1.51
C ALA A 26 2.12 12.17 -1.74
N ALA A 27 1.88 12.95 -2.79
CA ALA A 27 0.54 13.40 -3.18
C ALA A 27 -0.36 12.23 -3.60
N TRP A 28 0.18 11.29 -4.39
CA TRP A 28 -0.56 10.09 -4.82
C TRP A 28 -0.97 9.23 -3.62
N ILE A 29 -0.04 8.97 -2.70
CA ILE A 29 -0.31 8.22 -1.47
C ILE A 29 -1.34 8.96 -0.63
N PHE A 30 -1.21 10.27 -0.46
CA PHE A 30 -2.16 11.08 0.29
C PHE A 30 -3.58 10.96 -0.27
N ILE A 31 -3.77 11.21 -1.57
CA ILE A 31 -5.09 11.21 -2.22
C ILE A 31 -5.76 9.85 -2.07
N TRP A 32 -5.06 8.76 -2.40
CA TRP A 32 -5.64 7.43 -2.35
C TRP A 32 -5.96 6.95 -0.94
N ASN A 33 -5.05 7.17 0.02
CA ASN A 33 -5.29 6.74 1.40
C ASN A 33 -6.37 7.60 2.07
N PHE A 34 -6.46 8.89 1.74
CA PHE A 34 -7.53 9.75 2.23
C PHE A 34 -8.89 9.31 1.68
N TYR A 35 -8.98 9.06 0.37
CA TYR A 35 -10.19 8.58 -0.28
C TYR A 35 -10.66 7.24 0.30
N LEU A 36 -9.77 6.25 0.40
CA LEU A 36 -10.10 4.94 0.96
C LEU A 36 -10.49 5.05 2.44
N GLY A 37 -9.79 5.85 3.23
CA GLY A 37 -10.10 6.06 4.63
C GLY A 37 -11.52 6.60 4.85
N ILE A 38 -11.91 7.63 4.08
CA ILE A 38 -13.28 8.16 4.11
C ILE A 38 -14.28 7.11 3.64
N LEU A 39 -14.01 6.40 2.54
CA LEU A 39 -14.91 5.39 2.00
C LEU A 39 -15.20 4.30 3.03
N TYR A 40 -14.16 3.75 3.67
CA TYR A 40 -14.32 2.71 4.70
C TYR A 40 -15.11 3.19 5.93
N LEU A 41 -14.96 4.47 6.31
CA LEU A 41 -15.74 5.05 7.40
C LEU A 41 -17.23 5.25 7.02
N LEU A 42 -17.50 5.66 5.77
CA LEU A 42 -18.87 5.86 5.27
C LEU A 42 -19.61 4.53 5.04
N THR A 43 -18.90 3.48 4.62
CA THR A 43 -19.49 2.16 4.36
C THR A 43 -19.63 1.31 5.63
N ALA A 44 -19.08 1.77 6.76
CA ALA A 44 -19.17 1.04 8.02
C ALA A 44 -20.59 1.12 8.59
N GLY A 45 -21.31 -0.02 8.57
CA GLY A 45 -22.62 -0.16 9.19
C GLY A 45 -22.63 0.19 10.69
N PHE A 46 -23.82 0.33 11.28
CA PHE A 46 -23.94 0.95 12.61
C PHE A 46 -23.70 0.00 13.79
N THR A 47 -23.70 -1.34 13.65
CA THR A 47 -23.75 -2.23 14.85
C THR A 47 -23.08 -3.62 14.81
N ASP A 48 -22.37 -4.03 13.75
CA ASP A 48 -21.76 -5.38 13.70
C ASP A 48 -20.24 -5.39 13.94
N PHE A 49 -19.68 -6.52 14.39
CA PHE A 49 -18.21 -6.71 14.53
C PHE A 49 -17.45 -6.41 13.24
N GLY A 50 -18.05 -6.72 12.08
CA GLY A 50 -17.52 -6.35 10.77
C GLY A 50 -17.44 -4.83 10.57
N SER A 51 -18.36 -4.06 11.16
CA SER A 51 -18.37 -2.61 11.06
C SER A 51 -17.26 -1.96 11.90
N ILE A 52 -16.99 -2.49 13.10
CA ILE A 52 -15.87 -2.06 13.94
C ILE A 52 -14.55 -2.26 13.19
N TYR A 53 -14.35 -3.44 12.61
CA TYR A 53 -13.17 -3.73 11.80
C TYR A 53 -13.00 -2.76 10.63
N THR A 54 -14.07 -2.50 9.86
CA THR A 54 -14.00 -1.55 8.73
C THR A 54 -13.66 -0.12 9.18
N ARG A 55 -14.13 0.31 10.36
CA ARG A 55 -13.78 1.63 10.92
C ARG A 55 -12.31 1.71 11.32
N VAL A 56 -11.79 0.68 11.98
CA VAL A 56 -10.36 0.61 12.36
C VAL A 56 -9.49 0.69 11.12
N VAL A 57 -9.82 -0.08 10.08
CA VAL A 57 -9.11 -0.04 8.79
C VAL A 57 -9.19 1.35 8.16
N GLY A 58 -10.37 1.99 8.16
CA GLY A 58 -10.53 3.36 7.65
C GLY A 58 -9.67 4.38 8.38
N VAL A 59 -9.59 4.30 9.72
CA VAL A 59 -8.72 5.18 10.53
C VAL A 59 -7.24 4.96 10.21
N LEU A 60 -6.81 3.70 10.00
CA LEU A 60 -5.44 3.40 9.60
C LEU A 60 -5.09 4.03 8.24
N TYR A 61 -5.99 3.96 7.26
CA TYR A 61 -5.82 4.64 5.97
C TYR A 61 -5.70 6.16 6.13
N LEU A 62 -6.54 6.79 6.96
CA LEU A 62 -6.42 8.23 7.24
C LEU A 62 -5.09 8.58 7.94
N PHE A 63 -4.59 7.70 8.80
CA PHE A 63 -3.30 7.89 9.45
C PHE A 63 -2.15 7.83 8.46
N VAL A 64 -2.19 6.91 7.50
CA VAL A 64 -1.21 6.85 6.39
C VAL A 64 -1.29 8.11 5.53
N ALA A 65 -2.49 8.62 5.25
CA ALA A 65 -2.65 9.89 4.54
C ALA A 65 -2.00 11.05 5.32
N LEU A 66 -2.22 11.15 6.63
CA LEU A 66 -1.60 12.17 7.46
C LEU A 66 -0.06 12.09 7.46
N ILE A 67 0.49 10.87 7.49
CA ILE A 67 1.93 10.64 7.37
C ILE A 67 2.44 11.05 5.97
N ALA A 68 1.69 10.79 4.91
CA ALA A 68 2.04 11.22 3.56
C ALA A 68 2.05 12.75 3.43
N PHE A 69 1.08 13.43 4.05
CA PHE A 69 1.06 14.90 4.13
C PHE A 69 2.28 15.43 4.90
N TYR A 70 2.62 14.83 6.04
CA TYR A 70 3.83 15.16 6.79
C TYR A 70 5.11 14.92 5.97
N GLY A 71 5.14 13.83 5.20
CA GLY A 71 6.20 13.52 4.25
C GLY A 71 6.34 14.58 3.16
N ALA A 72 5.23 14.99 2.53
CA ALA A 72 5.20 16.05 1.53
C ALA A 72 5.73 17.38 2.08
N HIS A 73 5.34 17.73 3.31
CA HIS A 73 5.86 18.91 4.00
C HIS A 73 7.37 18.80 4.31
N GLY A 74 7.86 17.60 4.64
CA GLY A 74 9.29 17.31 4.79
C GLY A 74 10.06 17.44 3.47
N ILE A 75 9.47 17.00 2.35
CA ILE A 75 10.04 17.13 1.01
C ILE A 75 10.09 18.60 0.58
N TYR A 76 9.03 19.36 0.83
CA TYR A 76 8.94 20.78 0.48
C TYR A 76 9.98 21.63 1.20
N ASN A 77 10.14 21.42 2.52
CA ASN A 77 11.10 22.16 3.35
C ASN A 77 12.50 21.53 3.41
N GLU A 78 12.75 20.47 2.63
CA GLU A 78 14.06 19.83 2.55
C GLU A 78 14.58 19.31 3.92
N ILE A 79 13.68 18.78 4.77
CA ILE A 79 14.01 18.27 6.12
C ILE A 79 14.21 16.74 6.08
N PRO A 80 15.45 16.22 6.17
CA PRO A 80 15.75 14.80 5.94
C PRO A 80 15.12 13.85 6.97
N ASP A 81 14.96 14.29 8.22
CA ASP A 81 14.37 13.45 9.27
C ASP A 81 12.88 13.18 9.02
N ARG A 82 12.14 14.18 8.52
CA ARG A 82 10.71 14.05 8.18
C ARG A 82 10.50 13.12 7.01
N VAL A 83 11.32 13.27 5.96
CA VAL A 83 11.33 12.36 4.80
C VAL A 83 11.71 10.95 5.22
N GLY A 84 12.67 10.82 6.14
CA GLY A 84 13.08 9.53 6.70
C GLY A 84 11.99 8.84 7.51
N LEU A 85 11.22 9.59 8.29
CA LEU A 85 10.08 9.08 9.04
C LEU A 85 8.98 8.62 8.08
N PHE A 86 8.65 9.43 7.07
CA PHE A 86 7.71 9.06 6.01
C PHE A 86 8.12 7.75 5.31
N ALA A 87 9.37 7.61 4.89
CA ALA A 87 9.87 6.40 4.25
C ALA A 87 9.73 5.15 5.14
N LYS A 88 9.99 5.27 6.45
CA LYS A 88 9.85 4.15 7.40
C LYS A 88 8.39 3.72 7.54
N PHE A 89 7.48 4.68 7.74
CA PHE A 89 6.06 4.38 7.85
C PHE A 89 5.48 3.82 6.56
N PHE A 90 5.94 4.31 5.40
CA PHE A 90 5.54 3.75 4.12
C PHE A 90 6.00 2.29 3.95
N LEU A 91 7.20 1.94 4.43
CA LEU A 91 7.63 0.53 4.45
C LEU A 91 6.71 -0.33 5.33
N TYR A 92 6.33 0.16 6.51
CA TYR A 92 5.40 -0.55 7.38
C TYR A 92 4.01 -0.70 6.75
N SER A 93 3.51 0.30 6.02
CA SER A 93 2.24 0.17 5.31
C SER A 93 2.30 -0.87 4.19
N ILE A 94 3.43 -1.00 3.48
CA ILE A 94 3.62 -2.05 2.47
C ILE A 94 3.58 -3.44 3.14
N ILE A 95 4.32 -3.64 4.23
CA ILE A 95 4.32 -4.92 4.96
C ILE A 95 2.91 -5.26 5.45
N PHE A 96 2.22 -4.27 6.02
CA PHE A 96 0.84 -4.42 6.45
C PHE A 96 -0.10 -4.78 5.30
N SER A 97 0.00 -4.09 4.15
CA SER A 97 -0.76 -4.37 2.93
C SER A 97 -0.59 -5.82 2.47
N VAL A 98 0.66 -6.32 2.46
CA VAL A 98 0.97 -7.72 2.13
C VAL A 98 0.28 -8.70 3.08
N ILE A 99 0.36 -8.47 4.39
CA ILE A 99 -0.28 -9.33 5.39
C ILE A 99 -1.80 -9.34 5.19
N MET A 100 -2.42 -8.16 5.03
CA MET A 100 -3.86 -8.04 4.83
C MET A 100 -4.33 -8.69 3.52
N SER A 101 -3.54 -8.60 2.46
CA SER A 101 -3.83 -9.24 1.17
C SER A 101 -3.84 -10.77 1.29
N ILE A 102 -2.88 -11.35 2.01
CA ILE A 102 -2.82 -12.80 2.29
C ILE A 102 -4.04 -13.23 3.12
N LEU A 103 -4.36 -12.52 4.20
CA LEU A 103 -5.51 -12.82 5.05
C LEU A 103 -6.84 -12.74 4.28
N SER A 104 -6.96 -11.77 3.36
CA SER A 104 -8.14 -11.61 2.50
C SER A 104 -8.34 -12.83 1.61
N VAL A 105 -7.28 -13.32 0.96
CA VAL A 105 -7.38 -14.51 0.10
C VAL A 105 -7.69 -15.77 0.87
N VAL A 106 -7.07 -15.96 2.04
CA VAL A 106 -7.38 -17.12 2.89
C VAL A 106 -8.85 -17.10 3.29
N SER A 107 -9.35 -15.96 3.75
CA SER A 107 -10.76 -15.81 4.15
C SER A 107 -11.71 -16.05 2.99
N LEU A 108 -11.41 -15.51 1.81
CA LEU A 108 -12.23 -15.65 0.62
C LEU A 108 -12.21 -17.10 0.07
N SER A 109 -11.09 -17.79 0.20
CA SER A 109 -10.95 -19.21 -0.15
C SER A 109 -11.79 -20.11 0.76
N ILE A 110 -11.80 -19.83 2.08
CA ILE A 110 -12.65 -20.53 3.05
C ILE A 110 -14.12 -20.28 2.76
N ALA A 111 -14.51 -19.02 2.50
CA ALA A 111 -15.88 -18.66 2.14
C ALA A 111 -16.34 -19.39 0.87
N ALA A 112 -15.51 -19.39 -0.18
CA ALA A 112 -15.78 -20.11 -1.42
C ALA A 112 -15.94 -21.63 -1.22
N ALA A 113 -15.14 -22.24 -0.34
CA ALA A 113 -15.26 -23.65 0.00
C ALA A 113 -16.57 -23.97 0.75
N ASN A 114 -16.95 -23.10 1.70
CA ASN A 114 -18.21 -23.23 2.42
C ASN A 114 -19.43 -23.06 1.51
N ASP A 115 -19.39 -22.08 0.61
CA ASP A 115 -20.46 -21.84 -0.36
C ASP A 115 -20.62 -23.01 -1.34
N LYS A 116 -19.49 -23.57 -1.80
CA LYS A 116 -19.51 -24.80 -2.61
C LYS A 116 -20.19 -25.95 -1.85
N GLY A 117 -19.80 -26.18 -0.59
CA GLY A 117 -20.39 -27.23 0.23
C GLY A 117 -21.89 -27.03 0.50
N ASN A 118 -22.31 -25.79 0.71
CA ASN A 118 -23.73 -25.44 0.89
C ASN A 118 -24.53 -25.63 -0.41
N CYS A 119 -23.95 -25.27 -1.55
CA CYS A 119 -24.55 -25.48 -2.87
C CYS A 119 -24.72 -26.97 -3.20
N GLU A 120 -23.69 -27.78 -2.95
CA GLU A 120 -23.72 -29.24 -3.19
C GLU A 120 -24.79 -29.93 -2.31
N ARG A 121 -24.98 -29.46 -1.07
CA ARG A 121 -26.06 -29.93 -0.20
C ARG A 121 -27.45 -29.54 -0.71
N ALA A 122 -27.59 -28.35 -1.27
CA ALA A 122 -28.86 -27.86 -1.81
C ALA A 122 -29.21 -28.49 -3.17
N ASN A 123 -28.21 -28.92 -3.96
CA ASN A 123 -28.38 -29.48 -5.31
C ASN A 123 -27.67 -30.83 -5.46
N PRO A 124 -28.10 -31.88 -4.72
CA PRO A 124 -27.41 -33.18 -4.73
C PRO A 124 -27.41 -33.86 -6.11
N ASN A 125 -28.40 -33.57 -6.95
CA ASN A 125 -28.56 -34.19 -8.27
C ASN A 125 -27.82 -33.44 -9.40
N ASN A 126 -27.25 -32.25 -9.13
CA ASN A 126 -26.54 -31.46 -10.14
C ASN A 126 -25.42 -30.61 -9.52
N THR A 127 -24.35 -31.28 -9.11
CA THR A 127 -23.17 -30.63 -8.48
C THR A 127 -22.33 -29.82 -9.46
N GLN A 128 -22.53 -29.96 -10.77
CA GLN A 128 -21.78 -29.21 -11.79
C GLN A 128 -22.06 -27.69 -11.74
N VAL A 129 -23.27 -27.30 -11.29
CA VAL A 129 -23.65 -25.89 -11.12
C VAL A 129 -22.91 -25.24 -9.95
N CYS A 130 -22.42 -26.04 -9.00
CA CYS A 130 -21.71 -25.59 -7.80
C CYS A 130 -20.19 -25.43 -8.01
N ASN A 131 -19.72 -25.48 -9.25
CA ASN A 131 -18.29 -25.43 -9.57
C ASN A 131 -17.76 -23.98 -9.57
N TYR A 132 -17.64 -23.38 -8.38
CA TYR A 132 -17.02 -22.07 -8.21
C TYR A 132 -15.49 -22.20 -8.18
N LYS A 133 -14.81 -21.45 -9.05
CA LYS A 133 -13.35 -21.31 -9.03
C LYS A 133 -13.01 -19.88 -8.64
N PHE A 134 -12.40 -19.72 -7.47
CA PHE A 134 -11.82 -18.44 -7.08
C PHE A 134 -10.77 -18.02 -8.13
N PRO A 135 -10.80 -16.80 -8.69
CA PRO A 135 -9.88 -16.36 -9.74
C PRO A 135 -8.49 -16.02 -9.17
N PHE A 136 -7.86 -17.01 -8.54
CA PHE A 136 -6.58 -16.88 -7.83
C PHE A 136 -5.48 -16.28 -8.72
N VAL A 137 -5.43 -16.68 -9.99
CA VAL A 137 -4.45 -16.18 -10.96
C VAL A 137 -4.62 -14.68 -11.20
N SER A 138 -5.85 -14.21 -11.37
CA SER A 138 -6.12 -12.77 -11.57
C SER A 138 -5.78 -11.97 -10.33
N TRP A 139 -6.15 -12.46 -9.14
CA TRP A 139 -5.76 -11.82 -7.88
C TRP A 139 -4.23 -11.75 -7.74
N PHE A 140 -3.52 -12.84 -8.01
CA PHE A 140 -2.07 -12.91 -7.86
C PHE A 140 -1.35 -11.94 -8.80
N ILE A 141 -1.78 -11.85 -10.06
CA ILE A 141 -1.22 -10.89 -11.03
C ILE A 141 -1.40 -9.45 -10.54
N ASN A 142 -2.61 -9.08 -10.11
CA ASN A 142 -2.88 -7.73 -9.59
C ASN A 142 -2.07 -7.43 -8.32
N PHE A 143 -1.93 -8.42 -7.43
CA PHE A 143 -1.13 -8.30 -6.22
C PHE A 143 0.35 -8.03 -6.53
N ILE A 144 0.96 -8.79 -7.45
CA ILE A 144 2.36 -8.61 -7.84
C ILE A 144 2.57 -7.24 -8.50
N ILE A 145 1.68 -6.82 -9.40
CA ILE A 145 1.76 -5.50 -10.04
C ILE A 145 1.69 -4.38 -8.99
N GLY A 146 0.73 -4.48 -8.05
CA GLY A 146 0.60 -3.52 -6.96
C GLY A 146 1.87 -3.44 -6.10
N LEU A 147 2.42 -4.60 -5.71
CA LEU A 147 3.62 -4.68 -4.89
C LEU A 147 4.85 -4.09 -5.61
N ILE A 148 5.01 -4.34 -6.90
CA ILE A 148 6.09 -3.73 -7.70
C ILE A 148 5.98 -2.21 -7.69
N ILE A 149 4.76 -1.66 -7.88
CA ILE A 149 4.52 -0.23 -7.84
C ILE A 149 4.86 0.33 -6.45
N GLU A 150 4.35 -0.27 -5.37
CA GLU A 150 4.60 0.18 -4.01
C GLU A 150 6.09 0.18 -3.64
N VAL A 151 6.81 -0.90 -3.98
CA VAL A 151 8.26 -1.00 -3.77
C VAL A 151 9.01 0.06 -4.58
N TYR A 152 8.60 0.30 -5.82
CA TYR A 152 9.17 1.36 -6.64
C TYR A 152 8.99 2.75 -5.99
N LEU A 153 7.77 3.08 -5.54
CA LEU A 153 7.48 4.33 -4.83
C LEU A 153 8.35 4.48 -3.57
N TYR A 154 8.54 3.40 -2.81
CA TYR A 154 9.41 3.39 -1.64
C TYR A 154 10.87 3.68 -2.01
N ILE A 155 11.36 3.10 -3.10
CA ILE A 155 12.73 3.36 -3.59
C ILE A 155 12.90 4.84 -3.93
N VAL A 156 11.91 5.49 -4.56
CA VAL A 156 11.96 6.93 -4.89
C VAL A 156 12.11 7.77 -3.62
N ILE A 157 11.26 7.55 -2.61
CA ILE A 157 11.29 8.30 -1.34
C ILE A 157 12.62 8.06 -0.62
N ARG A 158 13.08 6.81 -0.55
CA ARG A 158 14.34 6.44 0.10
C ARG A 158 15.55 7.07 -0.60
N SER A 159 15.53 7.12 -1.93
CA SER A 159 16.59 7.73 -2.72
C SER A 159 16.63 9.24 -2.49
N TYR A 160 15.47 9.89 -2.46
CA TYR A 160 15.36 11.31 -2.13
C TYR A 160 15.92 11.63 -0.75
N LYS A 161 15.59 10.83 0.26
CA LYS A 161 16.17 11.00 1.60
C LYS A 161 17.71 10.96 1.57
N ARG A 162 18.30 10.01 0.83
CA ARG A 162 19.76 9.86 0.75
C ARG A 162 20.42 11.07 0.09
N GLU A 163 19.83 11.58 -0.99
CA GLU A 163 20.32 12.78 -1.66
C GLU A 163 20.23 14.00 -0.74
N LEU A 164 19.11 14.14 -0.03
CA LEU A 164 18.87 15.23 0.91
C LEU A 164 19.85 15.22 2.09
N SER A 165 20.08 14.05 2.69
CA SER A 165 21.08 13.91 3.77
C SER A 165 22.50 14.23 3.31
N ALA A 166 22.86 13.91 2.07
CA ALA A 166 24.17 14.27 1.53
C ALA A 166 24.33 15.79 1.36
N ARG A 167 23.29 16.47 0.86
CA ARG A 167 23.29 17.94 0.74
C ARG A 167 23.44 18.65 2.08
N VAL A 168 22.76 18.17 3.11
CA VAL A 168 22.82 18.78 4.45
C VAL A 168 24.14 18.49 5.17
N SER A 169 24.82 17.38 4.88
CA SER A 169 26.12 17.06 5.49
C SER A 169 27.32 17.77 4.86
N ASP A 170 27.15 18.28 3.63
CA ASP A 170 28.18 19.01 2.89
C ASP A 170 28.18 20.53 3.22
N VAL A 171 27.27 20.97 4.10
CA VAL A 171 27.13 22.34 4.64
C VAL A 171 27.58 22.36 6.09
#